data_AF-A0A944UJR1-F1
#
_entry.id   AF-A0A944UJR1-F1
#
_cell.length_a   1.000
_cell.length_b   1.000
_cell.length_c   1.000
_cell.angle_alpha   90.00
_cell.angle_beta   90.00
_cell.angle_gamma   90.00
#
_symmetry.space_group_name_H-M   'P 1'
#
loop_
_entity.id
_entity.type
_entity.pdbx_description
1 polymer ?
#
loop_
_entity_poly.entity_id
_entity_poly.type
_entity_poly.pdbx_seq_one_letter_code
_entity_poly.pdbx_strand_id
1 'polypeptide(L)'
;MESIVDIVGLLIPLAGILFPVAIVFVVFVFITKIEKNKYDAIVEISKKIDDPSVIQEILTALDDKKKPIDYRRGGVITLFVGFGIFLLGISFANIDNEAQAFISGAGLLVAAIGVGSIIAGYLYPNESAEISKAVEKFEE
;
A
#
# COMPACT_ATOMS: atom_id res chain seq x y z
N MET A 1 -25.52 8.21 -36.01
CA MET A 1 -25.04 8.96 -34.83
C MET A 1 -25.32 8.17 -33.56
N GLU A 2 -26.50 7.55 -33.43
CA GLU A 2 -26.84 6.60 -32.35
C GLU A 2 -25.81 5.47 -32.16
N SER A 3 -25.37 4.79 -33.25
CA SER A 3 -24.41 3.69 -33.12
C SER A 3 -23.04 4.07 -32.53
N ILE A 4 -22.61 5.33 -32.69
CA ILE A 4 -21.35 5.81 -32.12
C ILE A 4 -21.54 6.15 -30.64
N VAL A 5 -22.68 6.74 -30.29
CA VAL A 5 -23.02 7.08 -28.90
C VAL A 5 -23.18 5.80 -28.05
N ASP A 6 -23.75 4.74 -28.60
CA ASP A 6 -23.87 3.44 -27.92
C ASP A 6 -22.50 2.79 -27.67
N ILE A 7 -21.60 2.84 -28.64
CA ILE A 7 -20.22 2.33 -28.50
C ILE A 7 -19.46 3.13 -27.45
N VAL A 8 -19.58 4.46 -27.47
CA VAL A 8 -18.93 5.34 -26.48
C VAL A 8 -19.50 5.11 -25.07
N GLY A 9 -20.82 4.89 -24.96
CA GLY A 9 -21.49 4.57 -23.70
C GLY A 9 -21.00 3.27 -23.05
N LEU A 10 -20.59 2.27 -23.85
CA LEU A 10 -20.00 1.02 -23.34
C LEU A 10 -18.52 1.17 -22.98
N LEU A 11 -17.78 2.02 -23.69
CA LEU A 11 -16.34 2.21 -23.51
C LEU A 11 -15.98 2.93 -22.21
N ILE A 12 -16.78 3.92 -21.78
CA ILE A 12 -16.54 4.70 -20.56
C ILE A 12 -16.48 3.82 -19.29
N PRO A 13 -17.48 2.98 -18.97
CA PRO A 13 -17.42 2.11 -17.80
C PRO A 13 -16.30 1.06 -17.92
N LEU A 14 -16.04 0.55 -19.12
CA LEU A 14 -14.96 -0.41 -19.36
C LEU A 14 -13.57 0.20 -19.07
N ALA A 15 -13.35 1.43 -19.53
CA ALA A 15 -12.12 2.17 -19.26
C ALA A 15 -11.98 2.49 -17.76
N GLY A 16 -13.07 2.83 -17.08
CA GLY A 16 -13.10 3.10 -15.63
C GLY A 16 -12.66 1.91 -14.78
N ILE A 17 -13.02 0.68 -15.17
CA ILE A 17 -12.60 -0.55 -14.47
C ILE A 17 -11.17 -0.95 -14.86
N LEU A 18 -10.78 -0.74 -16.12
CA LEU A 18 -9.48 -1.17 -16.64
C LEU A 18 -8.31 -0.34 -16.07
N PHE A 19 -8.54 0.94 -15.78
CA PHE A 19 -7.52 1.85 -15.25
C PHE A 19 -6.90 1.39 -13.91
N PRO A 20 -7.66 1.10 -12.85
CA PRO A 20 -7.09 0.64 -11.58
C PRO A 20 -6.39 -0.72 -11.73
N VAL A 21 -6.91 -1.63 -12.55
CA VAL A 21 -6.28 -2.93 -12.83
C VAL A 21 -4.92 -2.75 -13.51
N ALA A 22 -4.84 -1.86 -14.50
CA ALA A 22 -3.59 -1.55 -15.20
C ALA A 22 -2.55 -0.95 -14.25
N ILE A 23 -2.94 -0.03 -13.35
CA ILE A 23 -2.03 0.57 -12.37
C ILE A 23 -1.43 -0.52 -11.46
N VAL A 24 -2.27 -1.40 -10.91
CA VAL A 24 -1.80 -2.51 -10.04
C VAL A 24 -0.86 -3.44 -10.81
N PHE A 25 -1.19 -3.76 -12.07
CA PHE A 25 -0.36 -4.60 -12.92
C PHE A 25 1.02 -3.97 -13.17
N VAL A 26 1.08 -2.69 -13.49
CA VAL A 26 2.36 -1.97 -13.70
C VAL A 26 3.19 -1.99 -12.42
N VAL A 27 2.61 -1.66 -11.27
CA VAL A 27 3.32 -1.68 -9.98
C VAL A 27 3.87 -3.08 -9.70
N PHE A 28 3.07 -4.13 -9.93
CA PHE A 28 3.48 -5.52 -9.71
C PHE A 28 4.64 -5.94 -10.63
N VAL A 29 4.60 -5.57 -11.91
CA VAL A 29 5.69 -5.85 -12.87
C VAL A 29 6.99 -5.18 -12.42
N PHE A 30 6.92 -3.93 -11.96
CA PHE A 30 8.09 -3.21 -11.46
C PHE A 30 8.67 -3.85 -10.19
N ILE A 31 7.84 -4.19 -9.21
CA ILE A 31 8.26 -4.87 -7.97
C ILE A 31 8.94 -6.20 -8.31
N THR A 32 8.31 -7.01 -9.16
CA THR A 32 8.85 -8.32 -9.57
C THR A 32 10.21 -8.16 -10.26
N LYS A 33 10.37 -7.12 -11.09
CA LYS A 33 11.63 -6.87 -11.80
C LYS A 33 12.74 -6.41 -10.85
N ILE A 34 12.42 -5.58 -9.87
CA ILE A 34 13.37 -5.14 -8.83
C ILE A 34 13.84 -6.33 -7.99
N GLU A 35 12.92 -7.18 -7.55
CA GLU A 35 13.25 -8.37 -6.76
C GLU A 35 14.13 -9.35 -7.53
N LYS A 36 13.76 -9.67 -8.79
CA LYS A 36 14.58 -10.55 -9.65
C LYS A 36 16.00 -10.05 -9.83
N ASN A 37 16.17 -8.75 -10.14
CA ASN A 37 17.49 -8.16 -10.29
C ASN A 37 18.30 -8.23 -8.97
N LYS A 38 17.65 -8.06 -7.80
CA LYS A 38 18.31 -8.18 -6.49
C LYS A 38 18.81 -9.60 -6.26
N TYR A 39 17.99 -10.62 -6.52
CA TYR A 39 18.38 -12.02 -6.36
C TYR A 39 19.46 -12.46 -7.36
N ASP A 40 19.37 -12.03 -8.62
CA ASP A 40 20.39 -12.34 -9.63
C ASP A 40 21.76 -11.77 -9.25
N ALA A 41 21.81 -10.54 -8.72
CA ALA A 41 23.03 -9.94 -8.21
C ALA A 41 23.63 -10.73 -7.02
N ILE A 42 22.80 -11.19 -6.09
CA ILE A 42 23.23 -12.04 -4.97
C ILE A 42 23.82 -13.36 -5.50
N VAL A 43 23.15 -14.00 -6.46
CA VAL A 43 23.60 -15.25 -7.05
C VAL A 43 24.93 -15.06 -7.80
N GLU A 44 25.11 -13.95 -8.53
CA GLU A 44 26.38 -13.67 -9.20
C GLU A 44 27.52 -13.42 -8.22
N ILE A 45 27.28 -12.66 -7.15
CA ILE A 45 28.27 -12.41 -6.10
C ILE A 45 28.62 -13.72 -5.38
N SER A 46 27.63 -14.56 -5.06
CA SER A 46 27.84 -15.85 -4.38
C SER A 46 28.73 -16.82 -5.16
N LYS A 47 28.77 -16.72 -6.50
CA LYS A 47 29.62 -17.55 -7.36
C LYS A 47 31.07 -17.08 -7.41
N LYS A 48 31.36 -15.85 -6.99
CA LYS A 48 32.71 -15.24 -7.01
C LYS A 48 33.39 -15.24 -5.63
N ILE A 49 32.65 -15.54 -4.56
CA ILE A 49 33.12 -15.51 -3.18
C ILE A 49 33.14 -16.95 -2.63
N ASP A 50 34.30 -17.38 -2.11
CA ASP A 50 34.47 -18.72 -1.52
C ASP A 50 34.07 -18.80 -0.04
N ASP A 51 33.93 -17.66 0.65
CA ASP A 51 33.60 -17.60 2.08
C ASP A 51 32.08 -17.44 2.32
N PRO A 52 31.41 -18.45 2.93
CA PRO A 52 29.98 -18.37 3.23
C PRO A 52 29.61 -17.27 4.24
N SER A 53 30.54 -16.79 5.06
CA SER A 53 30.33 -15.68 6.01
C SER A 53 29.93 -14.37 5.30
N VAL A 54 30.65 -14.02 4.22
CA VAL A 54 30.42 -12.78 3.47
C VAL A 54 29.08 -12.82 2.71
N ILE A 55 28.69 -14.01 2.23
CA ILE A 55 27.37 -14.21 1.61
C ILE A 55 26.26 -13.98 2.63
N GLN A 56 26.44 -14.42 3.88
CA GLN A 56 25.46 -14.24 4.94
C GLN A 56 25.33 -12.76 5.35
N GLU A 57 26.42 -12.00 5.38
CA GLU A 57 26.38 -10.54 5.60
C GLU A 57 25.66 -9.81 4.47
N ILE A 58 25.96 -10.13 3.20
CA ILE A 58 25.29 -9.52 2.04
C ILE A 58 23.79 -9.87 2.04
N LEU A 59 23.44 -11.12 2.33
CA LEU A 59 22.05 -11.53 2.49
C LEU A 59 21.37 -10.77 3.63
N THR A 60 22.03 -10.57 4.77
CA THR A 60 21.47 -9.86 5.92
C THR A 60 21.35 -8.35 5.67
N ALA A 61 22.28 -7.76 4.91
CA ALA A 61 22.25 -6.34 4.53
C ALA A 61 21.19 -6.07 3.44
N LEU A 62 20.90 -7.05 2.59
CA LEU A 62 19.87 -6.98 1.56
C LEU A 62 18.49 -7.46 2.04
N ASP A 63 18.44 -8.21 3.13
CA ASP A 63 17.20 -8.54 3.82
C ASP A 63 16.71 -7.24 4.48
N ASP A 64 15.82 -6.56 3.78
CA ASP A 64 15.08 -5.42 4.30
C ASP A 64 14.29 -5.91 5.51
N LYS A 65 14.89 -5.89 6.70
CA LYS A 65 14.20 -6.16 7.96
C LYS A 65 12.99 -5.23 7.98
N LYS A 66 11.81 -5.79 7.65
CA LYS A 66 10.58 -5.01 7.53
C LYS A 66 10.37 -4.35 8.87
N LYS A 67 10.51 -3.02 8.89
CA LYS A 67 10.25 -2.24 10.09
C LYS A 67 8.84 -2.60 10.57
N PRO A 68 8.66 -2.84 11.87
CA PRO A 68 7.37 -3.21 12.43
C PRO A 68 6.30 -2.21 11.96
N ILE A 69 5.24 -2.72 11.34
CA ILE A 69 4.19 -1.89 10.78
C ILE A 69 3.45 -1.22 11.94
N ASP A 70 3.52 0.10 12.02
CA ASP A 70 2.77 0.88 13.01
C ASP A 70 1.34 1.09 12.52
N TYR A 71 0.45 0.22 12.99
CA TYR A 71 -0.98 0.27 12.69
C TYR A 71 -1.65 1.56 13.19
N ARG A 72 -1.10 2.25 14.20
CA ARG A 72 -1.63 3.53 14.70
C ARG A 72 -1.45 4.62 13.64
N ARG A 73 -0.22 4.76 13.13
CA ARG A 73 0.10 5.73 12.08
C ARG A 73 -0.66 5.42 10.79
N GLY A 74 -0.66 4.16 10.37
CA GLY A 74 -1.38 3.73 9.16
C GLY A 74 -2.89 3.94 9.27
N GLY A 75 -3.46 3.67 10.45
CA GLY A 75 -4.89 3.86 10.71
C GLY A 75 -5.34 5.31 10.66
N VAL A 76 -4.57 6.24 11.23
CA VAL A 76 -4.87 7.69 11.15
C VAL A 76 -4.86 8.17 9.70
N ILE A 77 -3.85 7.78 8.92
CA ILE A 77 -3.76 8.14 7.50
C ILE A 77 -4.99 7.61 6.75
N THR A 78 -5.35 6.34 6.95
CA THR A 78 -6.49 5.70 6.29
C THR A 78 -7.81 6.37 6.68
N LEU A 79 -7.96 6.77 7.95
CA LEU A 79 -9.12 7.52 8.43
C LEU A 79 -9.27 8.85 7.68
N PHE A 80 -8.19 9.63 7.59
CA PHE A 80 -8.22 10.91 6.88
C PHE A 80 -8.46 10.77 5.38
N VAL A 81 -7.92 9.71 4.74
CA VAL A 81 -8.23 9.39 3.34
C VAL A 81 -9.73 9.11 3.18
N GLY A 82 -10.32 8.27 4.02
CA GLY A 82 -11.75 7.98 3.99
C GLY A 82 -12.61 9.22 4.23
N PHE A 83 -12.24 10.04 5.21
CA PHE A 83 -12.90 11.31 5.47
C PHE A 83 -12.81 12.29 4.29
N GLY A 84 -11.65 12.35 3.62
CA GLY A 84 -11.45 13.14 2.41
C GLY A 84 -12.36 12.69 1.27
N ILE A 85 -12.49 11.38 1.04
CA ILE A 85 -13.40 10.82 0.03
C ILE A 85 -14.87 11.11 0.41
N PHE A 86 -15.21 11.03 1.70
CA PHE A 86 -16.55 11.37 2.18
C PHE A 86 -16.93 12.83 1.89
N LEU A 87 -16.04 13.78 2.23
CA LEU A 87 -16.22 15.20 1.93
C LEU A 87 -16.27 15.47 0.42
N LEU A 88 -15.46 14.75 -0.36
CA LEU A 88 -15.51 14.81 -1.81
C LEU A 88 -16.90 14.39 -2.28
N GLY A 89 -17.45 13.26 -1.80
CA GLY A 89 -18.81 12.83 -2.10
C GLY A 89 -19.88 13.89 -1.82
N ILE A 90 -19.81 14.57 -0.66
CA ILE A 90 -20.74 15.68 -0.32
C ILE A 90 -20.63 16.83 -1.33
N SER A 91 -19.43 17.12 -1.85
CA SER A 91 -19.23 18.18 -2.83
C SER A 91 -19.91 17.89 -4.18
N PHE A 92 -20.16 16.61 -4.50
CA PHE A 92 -20.90 16.17 -5.69
C PHE A 92 -22.42 16.22 -5.55
N ALA A 93 -22.95 16.59 -4.37
CA ALA A 93 -24.40 16.65 -4.12
C ALA A 93 -25.18 17.56 -5.09
N ASN A 94 -24.51 18.55 -5.67
CA ASN A 94 -25.12 19.48 -6.64
C ASN A 94 -25.10 18.97 -8.09
N ILE A 95 -24.42 17.86 -8.37
CA ILE A 95 -24.20 17.32 -9.72
C ILE A 95 -25.00 16.04 -9.92
N ASP A 96 -24.84 15.07 -9.01
CA ASP A 96 -25.49 13.77 -9.12
C ASP A 96 -25.63 13.11 -7.73
N ASN A 97 -26.87 12.79 -7.36
CA ASN A 97 -27.23 12.22 -6.06
C ASN A 97 -26.78 10.75 -5.91
N GLU A 98 -26.76 9.96 -6.99
CA GLU A 98 -26.34 8.56 -6.93
C GLU A 98 -24.82 8.46 -6.77
N ALA A 99 -24.09 9.28 -7.53
CA ALA A 99 -22.64 9.41 -7.40
C ALA A 99 -22.25 9.92 -6.01
N GLN A 100 -22.98 10.90 -5.45
CA GLN A 100 -22.76 11.35 -4.07
C GLN A 100 -22.88 10.19 -3.08
N ALA A 101 -23.96 9.42 -3.13
CA ALA A 101 -24.21 8.32 -2.19
C ALA A 101 -23.11 7.25 -2.28
N PHE A 102 -22.69 6.89 -3.50
CA PHE A 102 -21.63 5.92 -3.72
C PHE A 102 -20.27 6.40 -3.21
N ILE A 103 -19.86 7.62 -3.58
CA ILE A 103 -18.55 8.17 -3.20
C ILE A 103 -18.49 8.42 -1.69
N SER A 104 -19.52 9.04 -1.13
CA SER A 104 -19.57 9.30 0.32
C SER A 104 -19.62 8.00 1.13
N GLY A 105 -20.38 7.01 0.68
CA GLY A 105 -20.42 5.67 1.27
C GLY A 105 -19.06 4.98 1.24
N ALA A 106 -18.34 5.04 0.12
CA ALA A 106 -16.97 4.52 0.01
C ALA A 106 -16.02 5.24 0.98
N GLY A 107 -16.15 6.55 1.15
CA GLY A 107 -15.39 7.32 2.11
C GLY A 107 -15.62 6.90 3.56
N LEU A 108 -16.89 6.70 3.96
CA LEU A 108 -17.24 6.22 5.30
C LEU A 108 -16.70 4.81 5.56
N LEU A 109 -16.75 3.92 4.57
CA LEU A 109 -16.18 2.58 4.67
C LEU A 109 -14.67 2.64 4.93
N VAL A 110 -13.93 3.43 4.14
CA VAL A 110 -12.48 3.60 4.31
C VAL A 110 -12.16 4.25 5.66
N ALA A 111 -12.95 5.22 6.11
CA ALA A 111 -12.78 5.85 7.41
C ALA A 111 -12.97 4.84 8.57
N ALA A 112 -13.98 3.96 8.47
CA ALA A 112 -14.22 2.90 9.45
C ALA A 112 -13.04 1.90 9.52
N ILE A 113 -12.43 1.54 8.38
CA ILE A 113 -11.21 0.72 8.35
C ILE A 113 -10.04 1.43 9.06
N GLY A 114 -9.92 2.75 8.85
CA GLY A 114 -8.93 3.57 9.55
C GLY A 114 -9.09 3.54 11.07
N VAL A 115 -10.33 3.71 11.58
CA VAL A 115 -10.63 3.58 13.01
C VAL A 115 -10.25 2.20 13.54
N GLY A 116 -10.63 1.13 12.84
CA GLY A 116 -10.27 -0.24 13.22
C GLY A 116 -8.75 -0.46 13.30
N SER A 117 -8.00 0.12 12.36
CA SER A 117 -6.53 0.03 12.33
C SER A 117 -5.87 0.78 13.49
N ILE A 118 -6.41 1.95 13.88
CA ILE A 118 -5.95 2.69 15.06
C ILE A 118 -6.15 1.84 16.31
N ILE A 119 -7.36 1.28 16.49
CA ILE A 119 -7.67 0.42 17.64
C ILE A 119 -6.75 -0.80 17.67
N ALA A 120 -6.53 -1.46 16.53
CA ALA A 120 -5.62 -2.60 16.42
C ALA A 120 -4.18 -2.22 16.83
N GLY A 121 -3.71 -1.03 16.47
CA GLY A 121 -2.39 -0.56 16.86
C GLY A 121 -2.23 -0.26 18.36
N TYR A 122 -3.32 -0.03 19.09
CA TYR A 122 -3.30 0.05 20.56
C TYR A 122 -3.46 -1.31 21.22
N LEU A 123 -4.26 -2.20 20.62
CA LEU A 123 -4.54 -3.54 21.17
C LEU A 123 -3.37 -4.52 20.94
N TYR A 124 -2.62 -4.33 19.86
CA TYR A 124 -1.46 -5.13 19.47
C TYR A 124 -0.23 -4.22 19.27
N PRO A 125 0.37 -3.71 20.37
CA PRO A 125 1.55 -2.86 20.30
C PRO A 125 2.80 -3.62 19.81
N ASN A 126 3.67 -2.95 19.05
CA ASN A 126 4.96 -3.48 18.57
C ASN A 126 6.03 -3.45 19.68
N GLU A 127 5.84 -4.22 20.75
CA GLU A 127 6.73 -4.22 21.93
C GLU A 127 8.18 -4.60 21.57
N SER A 128 8.39 -5.49 20.61
CA SER A 128 9.74 -5.96 20.24
C SER A 128 10.66 -4.87 19.68
N ALA A 129 10.09 -3.84 19.05
CA ALA A 129 10.86 -2.74 18.45
C ALA A 129 11.15 -1.61 19.44
N GLU A 130 10.24 -1.39 20.39
CA GLU A 130 10.44 -0.40 21.44
C GLU A 130 11.48 -0.90 22.45
N ILE A 131 11.51 -2.20 22.76
CA ILE A 131 12.51 -2.81 23.64
C ILE A 131 13.90 -2.79 23.01
N SER A 132 14.05 -3.18 21.73
CA SER A 132 15.39 -3.20 21.10
C SER A 132 15.99 -1.79 21.05
N LYS A 133 15.17 -0.78 20.75
CA LYS A 133 15.60 0.62 20.69
C LYS A 133 15.91 1.19 22.07
N ALA A 134 15.22 0.74 23.11
CA ALA A 134 15.56 1.07 24.49
C ALA A 134 16.92 0.47 24.86
N VAL A 135 17.15 -0.81 24.58
CA VAL A 135 18.41 -1.51 24.84
C VAL A 135 19.58 -0.87 24.10
N GLU A 136 19.43 -0.57 22.81
CA GLU A 136 20.47 0.08 21.99
C GLU A 136 20.89 1.45 22.57
N LYS A 137 19.93 2.20 23.16
CA LYS A 137 20.18 3.47 23.85
C LYS A 137 20.77 3.31 25.26
N PHE A 138 20.73 2.10 25.83
CA PHE A 138 21.42 1.77 27.09
C PHE A 138 22.84 1.23 26.84
N GLU A 139 23.14 0.78 25.62
CA GLU A 139 24.46 0.29 25.21
C GLU A 139 25.37 1.39 24.63
N GLU A 140 24.84 2.58 24.31
CA GLU A 140 25.58 3.83 24.05
C GLU A 140 25.92 4.60 25.33
#